data_AF-A0A831TXR9-F1
#
_entry.id   AF-A0A831TXR9-F1
#
_cell.length_a   1.000
_cell.length_b   1.000
_cell.length_c   1.000
_cell.angle_alpha   90.00
_cell.angle_beta   90.00
_cell.angle_gamma   90.00
#
_symmetry.space_group_name_H-M   'P 1'
#
loop_
_entity.id
_entity.type
_entity.pdbx_description
1 polymer ?
#
loop_
_entity_poly.entity_id
_entity_poly.type
_entity_poly.pdbx_seq_one_letter_code
_entity_poly.pdbx_strand_id
1 'polypeptide(L)'
;MAASEQRQCPICGSIETTLVRRGFIGPTDERDQYLRCQQCGCVTYEILSRSPREVRAQGLAPGQTVTIAGRRYVIRQLLRAGPNEYLVYVRLQMP
;
A
#
# COMPACT_ATOMS: atom_id res chain seq x y z
N MET A 1 21.59 13.04 -1.25
CA MET A 1 20.82 13.24 -0.01
C MET A 1 19.39 12.82 -0.31
N ALA A 2 18.96 11.65 0.15
CA ALA A 2 17.60 11.18 -0.11
C ALA A 2 16.64 12.05 0.70
N ALA A 3 15.69 12.71 0.03
CA ALA A 3 14.64 13.46 0.68
C ALA A 3 13.86 12.49 1.58
N SER A 4 14.11 12.53 2.89
CA SER A 4 13.18 12.02 3.88
C SER A 4 11.99 12.98 3.87
N GLU A 5 11.16 12.88 2.84
CA GLU A 5 9.80 13.40 2.85
C GLU A 5 9.17 12.83 4.11
N GLN A 6 9.05 13.66 5.14
CA GLN A 6 8.48 13.25 6.41
C GLN A 6 7.07 12.75 6.11
N ARG A 7 6.89 11.43 6.20
CA ARG A 7 5.65 10.77 5.83
C ARG A 7 4.62 11.09 6.88
N GLN A 8 3.89 12.18 6.68
CA GLN A 8 2.82 12.60 7.55
C GLN A 8 1.61 11.69 7.38
N CYS A 9 0.91 11.44 8.49
CA CYS A 9 -0.37 10.75 8.44
C CYS A 9 -1.37 11.60 7.64
N PRO A 10 -1.98 11.07 6.58
CA PRO A 10 -2.95 11.83 5.78
C PRO A 10 -4.27 12.12 6.53
N ILE A 11 -4.47 11.53 7.72
CA ILE A 11 -5.70 11.65 8.49
C ILE A 11 -5.56 12.67 9.62
N CYS A 12 -4.51 12.56 10.43
CA CYS A 12 -4.30 13.45 11.59
C CYS A 12 -3.13 14.43 11.42
N GLY A 13 -2.39 14.38 10.30
CA GLY A 13 -1.23 15.23 10.05
C GLY A 13 0.02 14.89 10.88
N SER A 14 -0.05 13.90 11.76
CA SER A 14 1.07 13.52 12.63
C SER A 14 2.27 13.02 11.83
N ILE A 15 3.47 13.43 12.23
CA ILE A 15 4.75 12.93 11.72
C ILE A 15 5.18 11.61 12.39
N GLU A 16 4.53 11.22 13.49
CA GLU A 16 4.81 9.98 14.22
C GLU A 16 4.21 8.80 13.46
N THR A 17 4.91 8.38 12.41
CA THR A 17 4.52 7.28 11.55
C THR A 17 5.61 6.22 11.47
N THR A 18 5.20 4.97 11.40
CA THR A 18 6.07 3.81 11.19
C THR A 18 5.79 3.25 9.82
N LEU A 19 6.83 3.21 8.98
CA LEU A 19 6.77 2.52 7.70
C LEU A 19 7.01 1.03 7.92
N VAL A 20 5.98 0.23 7.65
CA VAL A 20 6.11 -1.21 7.54
C VAL A 20 6.42 -1.53 6.10
N ARG A 21 7.64 -2.01 5.85
CA ARG A 21 8.08 -2.47 4.53
C ARG A 21 7.72 -3.94 4.40
N ARG A 22 7.23 -4.31 3.22
CA ARG A 22 7.12 -5.72 2.88
C ARG A 22 8.50 -6.37 2.93
N GLY A 23 8.55 -7.61 3.40
CA GLY A 23 9.76 -8.41 3.27
C GLY A 23 9.83 -9.13 1.94
N PHE A 24 11.00 -9.68 1.63
CA PHE A 24 11.30 -10.23 0.31
C PHE A 24 11.36 -11.76 0.28
N ILE A 25 11.50 -12.46 1.43
CA ILE A 25 12.01 -13.85 1.45
C ILE A 25 11.34 -14.77 2.51
N GLY A 26 10.60 -14.25 3.50
CA GLY A 26 10.11 -15.01 4.66
C GLY A 26 8.58 -15.24 4.72
N PRO A 27 8.10 -16.37 5.30
CA PRO A 27 6.67 -16.63 5.53
C PRO A 27 6.04 -15.74 6.60
N THR A 28 6.87 -15.12 7.45
CA THR A 28 6.49 -14.12 8.46
C THR A 28 6.64 -12.68 7.98
N ASP A 29 7.06 -12.48 6.73
CA ASP A 29 7.20 -11.14 6.18
C ASP A 29 5.83 -10.52 5.91
N GLU A 30 5.72 -9.24 6.21
CA GLU A 30 4.57 -8.44 5.82
C GLU A 30 4.41 -8.48 4.30
N ARG A 31 3.22 -8.87 3.84
CA ARG A 31 2.94 -8.99 2.41
C ARG A 31 2.79 -7.62 1.76
N ASP A 32 2.22 -6.67 2.48
CA ASP A 32 1.90 -5.34 1.99
C ASP A 32 2.88 -4.32 2.58
N GLN A 33 3.13 -3.24 1.85
CA GLN A 33 3.86 -2.09 2.38
C GLN A 33 2.85 -1.01 2.77
N TYR A 34 2.92 -0.55 4.01
CA TYR A 34 2.01 0.45 4.53
C TYR A 34 2.67 1.35 5.57
N LEU A 35 2.11 2.54 5.70
CA LEU A 35 2.45 3.51 6.73
C LEU A 35 1.42 3.39 7.86
N ARG A 36 1.88 3.18 9.09
CA ARG A 36 1.04 3.18 10.29
C ARG A 36 1.30 4.44 11.09
N CYS A 37 0.27 5.22 11.38
CA CYS A 37 0.38 6.33 12.34
C CYS A 37 0.33 5.81 13.77
N GLN A 38 1.27 6.24 14.61
CA GLN A 38 1.30 5.86 16.03
C GLN A 38 0.29 6.67 16.87
N GLN A 39 -0.10 7.85 16.39
CA GLN A 39 -1.01 8.73 17.12
C GLN A 39 -2.49 8.37 16.93
N CYS A 40 -2.93 8.16 15.68
CA CYS A 40 -4.32 7.81 15.37
C CYS A 40 -4.53 6.34 14.99
N GLY A 41 -3.47 5.54 14.97
CA GLY A 41 -3.52 4.11 14.61
C GLY A 41 -3.80 3.84 13.13
N CYS A 42 -4.02 4.87 12.31
CA CYS A 42 -4.44 4.72 10.92
C CYS A 42 -3.35 4.07 10.06
N VAL A 43 -3.76 3.10 9.24
CA VAL A 43 -2.90 2.43 8.26
C VAL A 43 -3.18 2.99 6.86
N THR A 44 -2.11 3.35 6.15
CA THR A 44 -2.14 3.87 4.78
C THR A 44 -1.28 2.97 3.90
N TYR A 45 -1.91 2.22 3.00
CA TYR A 45 -1.20 1.31 2.11
C TYR A 45 -0.49 2.08 1.00
N GLU A 46 0.71 1.60 0.64
CA GLU A 46 1.49 2.09 -0.50
C GLU A 46 1.64 1.00 -1.57
N ILE A 47 1.84 -0.25 -1.16
CA ILE A 47 2.00 -1.39 -2.06
C ILE A 47 1.20 -2.56 -1.50
N LEU A 48 0.41 -3.19 -2.35
CA LEU A 48 -0.28 -4.44 -2.03
C LEU A 48 0.32 -5.58 -2.84
N SER A 49 0.56 -6.70 -2.19
CA SER A 49 0.98 -7.93 -2.88
C SER A 49 -0.24 -8.78 -3.19
N ARG A 50 -0.59 -8.83 -4.48
CA ARG A 50 -1.76 -9.57 -4.99
C ARG A 50 -1.33 -10.69 -5.91
N SER A 51 -2.02 -11.81 -5.83
CA SER A 51 -1.85 -12.90 -6.79
C SER A 51 -2.44 -12.52 -8.16
N PRO A 52 -1.99 -13.16 -9.26
CA PRO A 52 -2.61 -13.00 -10.58
C PRO A 52 -4.12 -13.27 -10.58
N ARG A 53 -4.59 -14.18 -9.71
CA ARG A 53 -6.00 -14.50 -9.56
C ARG A 53 -6.77 -13.34 -8.93
N GLU A 54 -6.26 -12.74 -7.86
CA GLU A 54 -6.87 -11.56 -7.22
C GLU A 54 -6.93 -10.36 -8.19
N VAL A 55 -5.85 -10.10 -8.93
CA VAL A 55 -5.80 -9.01 -9.92
C VAL A 55 -6.90 -9.18 -10.96
N ARG A 56 -7.08 -10.39 -11.50
CA ARG A 56 -8.11 -10.67 -12.51
C ARG A 56 -9.52 -10.61 -11.92
N ALA A 57 -9.74 -11.23 -10.76
CA ALA A 57 -11.05 -11.30 -10.12
C ALA A 57 -11.58 -9.92 -9.73
N GLN A 58 -10.69 -9.01 -9.29
CA GLN A 58 -11.05 -7.65 -8.90
C GLN A 58 -10.88 -6.63 -10.03
N GLY A 59 -10.44 -7.05 -11.22
CA GLY A 59 -10.19 -6.14 -12.35
C GLY A 59 -9.18 -5.03 -12.05
N LEU A 60 -8.15 -5.32 -11.25
CA LEU A 60 -7.19 -4.31 -10.81
C LEU A 60 -6.36 -3.81 -11.99
N ALA A 61 -6.43 -2.51 -12.24
CA ALA A 61 -5.66 -1.83 -13.29
C ALA A 61 -5.24 -0.43 -12.84
N PRO A 62 -4.14 0.14 -13.38
CA PRO A 62 -3.81 1.55 -13.15
C PRO A 62 -4.98 2.48 -13.45
N GLY A 63 -5.20 3.46 -12.58
CA GLY A 63 -6.33 4.40 -12.64
C GLY A 63 -7.60 3.91 -11.95
N GLN A 64 -7.74 2.62 -11.67
CA GLN A 64 -8.90 2.10 -10.92
C GLN A 64 -8.82 2.46 -9.43
N THR A 65 -9.99 2.56 -8.79
CA THR A 65 -10.09 2.72 -7.34
C THR A 65 -10.43 1.40 -6.68
N VAL A 66 -9.71 1.04 -5.63
CA VAL A 66 -9.95 -0.14 -4.81
C VAL A 66 -10.22 0.27 -3.36
N THR A 67 -11.07 -0.48 -2.66
CA THR A 67 -11.34 -0.25 -1.24
C THR A 67 -10.58 -1.26 -0.39
N ILE A 68 -9.77 -0.78 0.56
CA ILE A 68 -8.92 -1.60 1.42
C ILE A 68 -9.10 -1.11 2.85
N ALA A 69 -9.47 -2.01 3.76
CA ALA A 69 -9.78 -1.67 5.16
C ALA A 69 -10.74 -0.46 5.29
N GLY A 70 -11.77 -0.41 4.44
CA GLY A 70 -12.77 0.67 4.44
C GLY A 70 -12.32 2.00 3.81
N ARG A 71 -11.12 2.07 3.23
CA ARG A 71 -10.58 3.28 2.61
C ARG A 71 -10.38 3.10 1.11
N ARG A 72 -10.62 4.17 0.35
CA ARG A 72 -10.47 4.16 -1.11
C ARG A 72 -9.04 4.51 -1.50
N TYR A 73 -8.50 3.76 -2.45
CA TYR A 73 -7.16 3.95 -2.98
C TYR A 73 -7.20 3.93 -4.50
N VAL A 74 -6.49 4.86 -5.12
CA VAL A 74 -6.25 4.82 -6.57
C VAL A 74 -5.03 3.97 -6.85
N ILE A 75 -5.17 3.01 -7.75
CA ILE A 75 -4.07 2.20 -8.25
C ILE A 75 -3.23 3.06 -9.19
N ARG A 76 -1.99 3.31 -8.82
CA ARG A 76 -1.04 4.11 -9.59
C ARG A 76 -0.32 3.26 -10.63
N GLN A 77 0.05 2.05 -10.24
CA GLN A 77 0.82 1.15 -11.08
C GLN A 77 0.59 -0.28 -10.63
N LEU A 78 0.68 -1.21 -11.59
CA LEU A 78 0.63 -2.64 -11.33
C LEU A 78 1.87 -3.27 -11.96
N LEU A 79 2.73 -3.87 -11.14
CA LEU A 79 3.99 -4.46 -11.57
C LEU A 79 3.97 -5.96 -11.29
N ARG A 80 4.34 -6.77 -12.28
CA ARG A 80 4.52 -8.22 -12.07
C ARG A 80 5.88 -8.46 -11.41
N ALA A 81 5.91 -8.80 -10.13
CA ALA A 81 7.14 -9.05 -9.38
C ALA A 81 7.60 -10.52 -9.46
N GLY A 82 6.71 -11.44 -9.83
CA GLY A 82 7.05 -12.85 -9.99
C GLY A 82 6.00 -13.65 -10.76
N PRO A 83 6.16 -14.98 -10.85
CA PRO A 83 5.19 -15.84 -11.52
C PRO A 83 3.81 -15.78 -10.84
N ASN A 84 3.78 -15.61 -9.52
CA ASN A 84 2.58 -15.65 -8.68
C ASN A 84 2.31 -14.35 -7.90
N GLU A 85 3.00 -13.25 -8.23
CA GLU A 85 2.89 -12.00 -7.47
C GLU A 85 2.85 -10.76 -8.39
N TYR A 86 1.90 -9.89 -8.07
CA TYR A 86 1.80 -8.53 -8.56
C TYR A 86 1.92 -7.55 -7.39
N LEU A 87 2.73 -6.52 -7.59
CA LEU A 87 2.82 -5.36 -6.73
C LEU A 87 1.87 -4.30 -7.26
N VAL A 88 0.84 -4.00 -6.48
CA VAL A 88 -0.16 -3.00 -6.78
C VAL A 88 0.18 -1.75 -5.99
N TYR A 89 0.76 -0.76 -6.68
CA TYR A 89 1.07 0.53 -6.09
C TYR A 89 -0.21 1.32 -5.95
N VAL A 90 -0.49 1.74 -4.74
CA VAL A 90 -1.71 2.45 -4.39
C VAL A 90 -1.41 3.77 -3.73
N ARG A 91 -2.31 4.73 -3.94
CA ARG A 91 -2.30 6.01 -3.23
C ARG A 91 -3.66 6.21 -2.60
N LEU A 92 -3.68 6.58 -1.32
CA LEU A 92 -4.93 6.91 -0.64
C LEU A 92 -5.65 8.00 -1.43
N GLN A 93 -6.90 7.72 -1.78
CA GLN A 93 -7.80 8.72 -2.32
C GLN A 93 -8.35 9.48 -1.12
N MET A 94 -7.77 10.65 -0.85
CA MET A 94 -8.34 11.57 0.12
C MET A 94 -9.76 11.96 -0.35
N PRO A 95 -10.73 12.05 0.57
CA PRO A 95 -12.06 12.56 0.25
C PRO A 95 -12.02 13.99 -0.26
#